data_AF-A0AAT9WG27-F1
#
_entry.id   AF-A0AAT9WG27-F1
#
_cell.length_a   1.000
_cell.length_b   1.000
_cell.length_c   1.000
_cell.angle_alpha   90.00
_cell.angle_beta   90.00
_cell.angle_gamma   90.00
#
_symmetry.space_group_name_H-M   'P 1'
#
loop_
_entity.id
_entity.type
_entity.pdbx_description
1 polymer ?
#
loop_
_entity_poly.entity_id
_entity_poly.type
_entity_poly.pdbx_seq_one_letter_code
_entity_poly.pdbx_strand_id
1 'polypeptide(L)'
;MNGLPGFYGKLPAHGDFVQRRLPSEFVARWDRWLQESMLAARAALEPHWTGHYMAAPAWQFALAPGCIDQQGWIGLVLPSRDRVGRQFPLTIALAQGVRFDPLAALVGAGAWFGALEQVARHAIAHGLELTDFEAALARLGPAPQAAPPDLAMEDATKPLPLGGAARPLAWRMNSPGDYGLVPGVLAALRRPACVLAGGAPRTVLALELLPEPELAVALFDDQWAAHGWRYEDHDATRKLAPAGAIAADLTRPLPGDTG
;
A
#
# COMPACT_ATOMS: atom_id res chain seq x y z
N MET A 1 9.17 15.38 14.13
CA MET A 1 8.11 15.36 15.16
C MET A 1 7.07 14.34 14.70
N ASN A 2 6.91 13.21 15.40
CA ASN A 2 5.84 12.24 15.06
C ASN A 2 4.50 12.85 15.46
N GLY A 3 3.75 13.32 14.45
CA GLY A 3 2.41 13.86 14.63
C GLY A 3 1.35 12.77 14.80
N LEU A 4 0.13 13.21 15.14
CA LEU A 4 -1.05 12.35 15.07
C LEU A 4 -1.41 12.06 13.60
N PRO A 5 -1.93 10.87 13.26
CA PRO A 5 -2.43 10.60 11.93
C PRO A 5 -3.51 11.60 11.50
N GLY A 6 -3.45 12.00 10.23
CA GLY A 6 -4.52 12.70 9.55
C GLY A 6 -5.42 11.73 8.80
N PHE A 7 -6.57 12.21 8.35
CA PHE A 7 -7.50 11.40 7.57
C PHE A 7 -8.21 12.23 6.50
N TYR A 8 -8.65 11.54 5.45
CA TYR A 8 -9.42 12.07 4.34
C TYR A 8 -10.40 11.01 3.82
N GLY A 9 -11.60 11.40 3.42
CA GLY A 9 -12.56 10.51 2.76
C GLY A 9 -13.94 10.58 3.40
N LYS A 10 -14.64 9.44 3.47
CA LYS A 10 -16.01 9.39 4.02
C LYS A 10 -16.12 8.59 5.31
N LEU A 11 -17.00 9.06 6.18
CA LEU A 11 -17.42 8.39 7.41
C LEU A 11 -18.95 8.31 7.44
N PRO A 12 -19.55 7.20 7.92
CA PRO A 12 -21.00 7.03 7.94
C PRO A 12 -21.78 8.06 8.77
N ALA A 13 -21.16 8.67 9.78
CA ALA A 13 -21.78 9.74 10.56
C ALA A 13 -21.88 11.08 9.81
N HIS A 14 -21.07 11.27 8.76
CA HIS A 14 -20.91 12.56 8.08
C HIS A 14 -21.56 12.53 6.70
N GLY A 15 -22.18 13.66 6.31
CA GLY A 15 -22.86 13.79 5.01
C GLY A 15 -21.95 14.16 3.85
N ASP A 16 -20.71 14.56 4.13
CA ASP A 16 -19.74 15.03 3.14
C ASP A 16 -18.34 14.47 3.46
N PHE A 17 -17.35 14.80 2.62
CA PHE A 17 -15.96 14.47 2.87
C PHE A 17 -15.46 15.07 4.19
N VAL A 18 -14.66 14.29 4.89
CA VAL A 18 -13.98 14.72 6.10
C VAL A 18 -12.49 14.83 5.80
N GLN A 19 -11.83 15.86 6.33
CA GLN A 19 -10.38 16.04 6.22
C GLN A 19 -9.82 16.61 7.52
N ARG A 20 -8.77 15.99 8.05
CA ARG A 20 -8.01 16.50 9.21
C ARG A 20 -6.53 16.18 9.06
N ARG A 21 -5.66 17.12 9.44
CA ARG A 21 -4.20 16.94 9.57
C ARG A 21 -3.47 16.38 8.34
N LEU A 22 -4.06 16.48 7.15
CA LEU A 22 -3.40 16.14 5.89
C LEU A 22 -3.16 17.41 5.06
N PRO A 23 -1.94 17.62 4.53
CA PRO A 23 -1.66 18.71 3.61
C PRO A 23 -2.57 18.66 2.37
N SER A 24 -2.93 19.83 1.85
CA SER A 24 -3.78 19.93 0.66
C SER A 24 -3.16 19.25 -0.57
N GLU A 25 -1.84 19.34 -0.73
CA GLU A 25 -1.10 18.69 -1.82
C GLU A 25 -1.22 17.16 -1.77
N PHE A 26 -1.10 16.56 -0.58
CA PHE A 26 -1.32 15.14 -0.37
C PHE A 26 -2.75 14.76 -0.75
N VAL A 27 -3.74 15.48 -0.21
CA VAL A 27 -5.15 15.18 -0.45
C VAL A 27 -5.51 15.29 -1.92
N ALA A 28 -5.05 16.33 -2.63
CA ALA A 28 -5.37 16.51 -4.04
C ALA A 28 -4.84 15.38 -4.93
N ARG A 29 -3.60 14.92 -4.71
CA ARG A 29 -3.00 13.82 -5.49
C ARG A 29 -3.62 12.47 -5.13
N TRP A 30 -3.85 12.23 -3.84
CA TRP A 30 -4.44 11.00 -3.33
C TRP A 30 -5.90 10.82 -3.75
N ASP A 31 -6.71 11.89 -3.62
CA ASP A 31 -8.11 11.92 -4.03
C ASP A 31 -8.26 11.63 -5.53
N ARG A 32 -7.45 12.29 -6.37
CA ARG A 32 -7.45 12.03 -7.82
C ARG A 32 -7.20 10.55 -8.12
N TRP A 33 -6.16 9.95 -7.52
CA TRP A 33 -5.86 8.53 -7.72
C TRP A 33 -7.00 7.61 -7.25
N LEU A 34 -7.62 7.91 -6.10
CA LEU A 34 -8.78 7.15 -5.61
C LEU A 34 -9.97 7.25 -6.57
N GLN A 35 -10.29 8.45 -7.05
CA GLN A 35 -11.39 8.66 -7.98
C GLN A 35 -11.18 7.94 -9.31
N GLU A 36 -9.99 8.05 -9.91
CA GLU A 36 -9.63 7.36 -11.15
C GLU A 36 -9.67 5.83 -10.99
N SER A 37 -9.10 5.32 -9.89
CA SER A 37 -9.08 3.89 -9.59
C SER A 37 -10.49 3.32 -9.34
N MET A 38 -11.34 4.05 -8.61
CA MET A 38 -12.74 3.67 -8.42
C MET A 38 -13.54 3.73 -9.73
N LEU A 39 -13.27 4.70 -10.59
CA LEU A 39 -13.91 4.81 -11.89
C LEU A 39 -13.56 3.61 -12.78
N ALA A 40 -12.27 3.28 -12.87
CA ALA A 40 -11.80 2.10 -13.62
C ALA A 40 -12.38 0.80 -13.07
N ALA A 41 -12.35 0.63 -11.74
CA ALA A 41 -12.88 -0.58 -11.10
C ALA A 41 -14.39 -0.70 -11.25
N ARG A 42 -15.13 0.40 -11.17
CA ARG A 42 -16.57 0.39 -11.45
C ARG A 42 -16.84 0.00 -12.89
N ALA A 43 -16.14 0.58 -13.87
CA ALA A 43 -16.31 0.22 -15.27
C ALA A 43 -16.02 -1.27 -15.55
N ALA A 44 -15.03 -1.85 -14.86
CA ALA A 44 -14.64 -3.25 -15.02
C ALA A 44 -15.54 -4.26 -14.27
N LEU A 45 -16.15 -3.85 -13.15
CA LEU A 45 -16.82 -4.76 -12.21
C LEU A 45 -18.35 -4.62 -12.16
N GLU A 46 -18.96 -3.69 -12.91
CA GLU A 46 -20.41 -3.65 -13.07
C GLU A 46 -20.94 -4.96 -13.71
N PRO A 47 -22.13 -5.47 -13.31
CA PRO A 47 -23.08 -4.86 -12.38
C PRO A 47 -22.78 -5.11 -10.89
N HIS A 48 -21.68 -5.80 -10.56
CA HIS A 48 -21.38 -6.27 -9.20
C HIS A 48 -20.47 -5.33 -8.39
N TRP A 49 -20.14 -4.15 -8.93
CA TRP A 49 -19.24 -3.17 -8.32
C TRP A 49 -19.49 -2.93 -6.82
N THR A 50 -20.75 -2.74 -6.42
CA THR A 50 -21.07 -2.46 -5.01
C THR A 50 -20.67 -3.62 -4.09
N GLY A 51 -20.82 -4.86 -4.53
CA GLY A 51 -20.38 -6.04 -3.78
C GLY A 51 -18.87 -6.07 -3.63
N HIS A 52 -18.14 -5.90 -4.73
CA HIS A 52 -16.68 -5.83 -4.73
C HIS A 52 -16.14 -4.69 -3.86
N TYR A 53 -16.69 -3.48 -4.01
CA TYR A 53 -16.28 -2.32 -3.22
C TYR A 53 -16.45 -2.55 -1.72
N MET A 54 -17.61 -3.06 -1.29
CA MET A 54 -17.88 -3.28 0.13
C MET A 54 -17.13 -4.48 0.71
N ALA A 55 -16.78 -5.45 -0.11
CA ALA A 55 -16.01 -6.63 0.28
C ALA A 55 -14.48 -6.42 0.21
N ALA A 56 -14.03 -5.36 -0.47
CA ALA A 56 -12.60 -5.06 -0.61
C ALA A 56 -11.93 -4.94 0.78
N PRO A 57 -10.71 -5.45 0.93
CA PRO A 57 -10.02 -5.41 2.21
C PRO A 57 -9.58 -3.99 2.55
N ALA A 58 -9.11 -3.81 3.79
CA ALA A 58 -8.32 -2.64 4.11
C ALA A 58 -6.91 -2.83 3.55
N TRP A 59 -6.39 -1.79 2.91
CA TRP A 59 -5.05 -1.75 2.33
C TRP A 59 -4.17 -0.84 3.18
N GLN A 60 -3.18 -1.44 3.84
CA GLN A 60 -2.09 -0.74 4.49
C GLN A 60 -1.13 -0.26 3.41
N PHE A 61 -0.63 0.96 3.52
CA PHE A 61 0.32 1.50 2.56
C PHE A 61 1.54 2.10 3.24
N ALA A 62 2.65 2.05 2.51
CA ALA A 62 3.87 2.79 2.78
C ALA A 62 4.39 3.37 1.45
N LEU A 63 4.65 4.67 1.41
CA LEU A 63 5.02 5.43 0.22
C LEU A 63 6.33 6.16 0.47
N ALA A 64 7.27 6.08 -0.46
CA ALA A 64 8.53 6.79 -0.42
C ALA A 64 8.32 8.29 -0.75
N PRO A 65 9.25 9.15 -0.34
CA PRO A 65 9.37 10.50 -0.88
C PRO A 65 9.36 10.47 -2.41
N GLY A 66 8.53 11.31 -3.02
CA GLY A 66 8.34 11.41 -4.46
C GLY A 66 7.09 10.70 -4.99
N CYS A 67 6.49 9.76 -4.25
CA CYS A 67 5.25 9.10 -4.69
C CYS A 67 4.03 10.03 -4.67
N ILE A 68 3.85 10.73 -3.55
CA ILE A 68 2.78 11.72 -3.39
C ILE A 68 3.37 13.11 -3.39
N ASP A 69 4.24 13.40 -2.43
CA ASP A 69 4.95 14.66 -2.26
C ASP A 69 6.39 14.34 -1.82
N GLN A 70 7.13 15.32 -1.27
CA GLN A 70 8.51 15.10 -0.81
C GLN A 70 8.63 14.32 0.50
N GLN A 71 7.52 13.87 1.09
CA GLN A 71 7.51 13.10 2.34
C GLN A 71 7.24 11.62 2.07
N GLY A 72 7.82 10.77 2.90
CA GLY A 72 7.36 9.41 3.06
C GLY A 72 6.04 9.39 3.83
N TRP A 73 5.17 8.43 3.50
CA TRP A 73 3.86 8.28 4.13
C TRP A 73 3.61 6.84 4.52
N ILE A 74 2.94 6.63 5.64
CA ILE A 74 2.30 5.35 5.97
C ILE A 74 0.83 5.58 6.27
N GLY A 75 0.02 4.55 6.08
CA GLY A 75 -1.39 4.65 6.41
C GLY A 75 -2.24 3.47 6.01
N LEU A 76 -3.54 3.68 6.06
CA LEU A 76 -4.56 2.71 5.74
C LEU A 76 -5.60 3.35 4.84
N VAL A 77 -6.05 2.63 3.82
CA VAL A 77 -7.24 2.95 3.05
C VAL A 77 -8.21 1.76 3.10
N LEU A 78 -9.49 2.02 3.33
CA LEU A 78 -10.52 0.98 3.40
C LEU A 78 -11.86 1.47 2.86
N PRO A 79 -12.72 0.57 2.34
CA PRO A 79 -14.04 0.94 1.85
C PRO A 79 -14.88 1.64 2.90
N SER A 80 -15.58 2.69 2.48
CA SER A 80 -16.47 3.47 3.34
C SER A 80 -17.57 4.15 2.52
N ARG A 81 -18.48 4.82 3.22
CA ARG A 81 -19.58 5.59 2.64
C ARG A 81 -19.97 6.72 3.59
N ASP A 82 -20.58 7.76 3.05
CA ASP A 82 -21.19 8.81 3.86
C ASP A 82 -22.57 8.39 4.39
N ARG A 83 -23.16 9.27 5.18
CA ARG A 83 -24.50 9.11 5.79
C ARG A 83 -25.61 8.82 4.78
N VAL A 84 -25.47 9.25 3.52
CA VAL A 84 -26.47 9.04 2.46
C VAL A 84 -26.12 7.85 1.56
N GLY A 85 -25.03 7.13 1.85
CA GLY A 85 -24.65 5.89 1.19
C GLY A 85 -23.76 6.05 -0.05
N ARG A 86 -23.27 7.25 -0.38
CA ARG A 86 -22.35 7.44 -1.51
C ARG A 86 -20.98 6.88 -1.15
N GLN A 87 -20.53 5.88 -1.91
CA GLN A 87 -19.25 5.19 -1.72
C GLN A 87 -18.07 6.12 -1.95
N PHE A 88 -17.12 6.13 -1.01
CA PHE A 88 -15.77 6.68 -1.17
C PHE A 88 -14.91 6.20 0.01
N PRO A 89 -13.66 5.73 -0.21
CA PRO A 89 -12.84 5.18 0.85
C PRO A 89 -12.57 6.15 1.99
N LEU A 90 -12.30 5.60 3.17
CA LEU A 90 -11.64 6.37 4.23
C LEU A 90 -10.13 6.12 4.12
N THR A 91 -9.34 7.18 4.16
CA THR A 91 -7.87 7.13 4.24
C THR A 91 -7.42 7.72 5.56
N ILE A 92 -6.52 7.03 6.25
CA ILE A 92 -5.80 7.54 7.42
C ILE A 92 -4.31 7.50 7.07
N ALA A 93 -3.60 8.62 7.20
CA ALA A 93 -2.21 8.74 6.78
C ALA A 93 -1.36 9.52 7.79
N LEU A 94 -0.09 9.16 7.86
CA LEU A 94 0.91 9.80 8.70
C LEU A 94 2.21 9.98 7.93
N ALA A 95 2.71 11.22 7.90
CA ALA A 95 4.00 11.54 7.31
C ALA A 95 5.16 10.98 8.15
N GLN A 96 6.19 10.46 7.48
CA GLN A 96 7.38 9.84 8.06
C GLN A 96 8.66 10.65 7.78
N GLY A 97 8.57 11.70 6.96
CA GLY A 97 9.69 12.57 6.60
C GLY A 97 10.44 12.11 5.35
N VAL A 98 11.56 12.77 5.04
CA VAL A 98 12.27 12.64 3.76
C VAL A 98 13.25 11.46 3.68
N ARG A 99 13.51 10.79 4.81
CA ARG A 99 14.36 9.58 4.88
C ARG A 99 13.49 8.44 5.36
N PHE A 100 13.00 7.64 4.41
CA PHE A 100 11.97 6.65 4.68
C PHE A 100 12.13 5.47 3.72
N ASP A 101 12.16 4.26 4.29
CA ASP A 101 12.09 3.00 3.54
C ASP A 101 10.68 2.42 3.70
N PRO A 102 9.85 2.42 2.63
CA PRO A 102 8.48 1.92 2.69
C PRO A 102 8.36 0.48 3.16
N LEU A 103 9.30 -0.37 2.74
CA LEU A 103 9.24 -1.80 3.00
C LEU A 103 9.59 -2.09 4.46
N ALA A 104 10.65 -1.46 4.95
CA ALA A 104 11.04 -1.53 6.36
C ALA A 104 9.94 -0.99 7.27
N ALA A 105 9.25 0.09 6.87
CA ALA A 105 8.15 0.65 7.62
C ALA A 105 6.94 -0.29 7.69
N LEU A 106 6.55 -0.90 6.57
CA LEU A 106 5.43 -1.83 6.53
C LEU A 106 5.66 -3.04 7.45
N VAL A 107 6.88 -3.60 7.43
CA VAL A 107 7.27 -4.73 8.29
C VAL A 107 7.38 -4.31 9.75
N GLY A 108 8.06 -3.20 10.02
CA GLY A 108 8.35 -2.73 11.39
C GLY A 108 7.14 -2.16 12.13
N ALA A 109 6.09 -1.73 11.41
CA ALA A 109 4.91 -1.10 12.00
C ALA A 109 3.67 -2.00 12.04
N GLY A 110 3.80 -3.32 11.89
CA GLY A 110 2.66 -4.24 11.78
C GLY A 110 1.62 -4.12 12.91
N ALA A 111 2.06 -4.02 14.17
CA ALA A 111 1.16 -3.83 15.31
C ALA A 111 0.41 -2.48 15.26
N TRP A 112 1.08 -1.42 14.82
CA TRP A 112 0.48 -0.10 14.66
C TRP A 112 -0.56 -0.09 13.55
N PHE A 113 -0.26 -0.72 12.40
CA PHE A 113 -1.25 -0.88 11.32
C PHE A 113 -2.46 -1.70 11.76
N GLY A 114 -2.26 -2.79 12.50
CA GLY A 114 -3.35 -3.59 13.04
C GLY A 114 -4.27 -2.78 13.97
N ALA A 115 -3.69 -1.98 14.86
CA ALA A 115 -4.45 -1.09 15.75
C ALA A 115 -5.16 0.03 14.97
N LEU A 116 -4.50 0.62 13.97
CA LEU A 116 -5.07 1.63 13.08
C LEU A 116 -6.30 1.09 12.33
N GLU A 117 -6.22 -0.12 11.80
CA GLU A 117 -7.31 -0.79 11.11
C GLU A 117 -8.50 -1.06 12.03
N GLN A 118 -8.25 -1.50 13.27
CA GLN A 118 -9.31 -1.68 14.27
C GLN A 118 -10.05 -0.37 14.55
N VAL A 119 -9.32 0.74 14.73
CA VAL A 119 -9.92 2.07 14.93
C VAL A 119 -10.75 2.51 13.73
N ALA A 120 -10.22 2.34 12.52
CA ALA A 120 -10.92 2.69 11.27
C ALA A 120 -12.22 1.90 11.08
N ARG A 121 -12.15 0.57 11.25
CA ARG A 121 -13.31 -0.32 11.14
C ARG A 121 -14.36 -0.02 12.21
N HIS A 122 -13.93 0.24 13.44
CA HIS A 122 -14.84 0.63 14.52
C HIS A 122 -15.54 1.96 14.20
N ALA A 123 -14.81 2.96 13.69
CA ALA A 123 -15.39 4.25 13.29
C ALA A 123 -16.47 4.10 12.21
N ILE A 124 -16.23 3.23 11.22
CA ILE A 124 -17.19 2.96 10.13
C ILE A 124 -18.38 2.14 10.65
N ALA A 125 -18.13 1.07 11.41
CA ALA A 125 -19.19 0.16 11.87
C ALA A 125 -20.17 0.82 12.84
N HIS A 126 -19.67 1.72 13.69
CA HIS A 126 -20.48 2.37 14.73
C HIS A 126 -20.83 3.83 14.43
N GLY A 127 -20.41 4.35 13.27
CA GLY A 127 -20.68 5.74 12.88
C GLY A 127 -20.13 6.74 13.90
N LEU A 128 -18.82 6.66 14.19
CA LEU A 128 -18.21 7.59 15.13
C LEU A 128 -18.25 9.04 14.61
N GLU A 129 -18.52 9.97 15.52
CA GLU A 129 -18.35 11.39 15.28
C GLU A 129 -16.86 11.76 15.18
N LEU A 130 -16.57 12.89 14.54
CA LEU A 130 -15.18 13.31 14.29
C LEU A 130 -14.37 13.41 15.58
N THR A 131 -14.94 13.98 16.64
CA THR A 131 -14.26 14.14 17.93
C THR A 131 -13.85 12.80 18.53
N ASP A 132 -14.73 11.80 18.49
CA ASP A 132 -14.44 10.46 19.04
C ASP A 132 -13.44 9.70 18.17
N PHE A 133 -13.53 9.86 16.85
CA PHE A 133 -12.56 9.28 15.92
C PHE A 133 -11.17 9.89 16.12
N GLU A 134 -11.06 11.21 16.27
CA GLU A 134 -9.80 11.89 16.58
C GLU A 134 -9.22 11.43 17.93
N ALA A 135 -10.06 11.28 18.95
CA ALA A 135 -9.65 10.77 20.25
C ALA A 135 -9.17 9.30 20.17
N ALA A 136 -9.80 8.47 19.35
CA ALA A 136 -9.39 7.09 19.12
C ALA A 136 -8.03 7.01 18.42
N LEU A 137 -7.80 7.83 17.39
CA LEU A 137 -6.50 7.94 16.73
C LEU A 137 -5.41 8.43 17.66
N ALA A 138 -5.72 9.37 18.56
CA ALA A 138 -4.76 9.86 19.55
C ALA A 138 -4.30 8.77 20.54
N ARG A 139 -5.16 7.80 20.86
CA ARG A 139 -4.84 6.68 21.76
C ARG A 139 -3.93 5.62 21.15
N LEU A 140 -3.75 5.59 19.83
CA LEU A 140 -2.83 4.66 19.16
C LEU A 140 -1.36 4.91 19.53
N GLY A 141 -1.03 6.13 19.97
CA GLY A 141 0.35 6.54 20.21
C GLY A 141 1.14 6.79 18.91
N PRO A 142 2.44 7.08 19.04
CA PRO A 142 3.27 7.36 17.87
C PRO A 142 3.45 6.10 17.02
N ALA A 143 3.40 6.25 15.69
CA ALA A 143 3.86 5.19 14.80
C ALA A 143 5.36 4.93 15.03
N PRO A 144 5.82 3.67 14.94
CA PRO A 144 7.24 3.39 14.97
C PRO A 144 7.90 4.05 13.77
N GLN A 145 9.00 4.77 14.03
CA GLN A 145 9.79 5.37 12.97
C GLN A 145 10.61 4.25 12.33
N ALA A 146 10.42 4.03 11.03
CA ALA A 146 11.28 3.11 10.30
C ALA A 146 12.72 3.61 10.39
N ALA A 147 13.66 2.72 10.72
CA ALA A 147 15.06 3.07 10.68
C ALA A 147 15.38 3.58 9.26
N PRO A 148 16.11 4.71 9.12
CA PRO A 148 16.57 5.12 7.80
C PRO A 148 17.36 3.95 7.20
N PRO A 149 17.26 3.71 5.88
CA PRO A 149 17.99 2.63 5.24
C PRO A 149 19.48 2.75 5.60
N ASP A 150 20.05 1.69 6.18
CA ASP A 150 21.45 1.67 6.56
C ASP A 150 22.27 1.62 5.27
N LEU A 151 22.79 2.77 4.83
CA LEU A 151 23.59 2.87 3.63
C LEU A 151 24.74 3.84 3.87
N ALA A 152 25.96 3.32 3.68
CA ALA A 152 27.03 4.11 3.10
C ALA A 152 26.43 4.89 1.92
N MET A 153 26.28 6.20 2.12
CA MET A 153 25.65 7.12 1.19
C MET A 153 26.52 7.22 -0.08
N GLU A 154 26.20 6.41 -1.09
CA GLU A 154 26.44 6.82 -2.46
C GLU A 154 25.09 6.99 -3.17
N ASP A 155 24.80 8.27 -3.46
CA ASP A 155 23.90 8.73 -4.53
C ASP A 155 22.41 8.37 -4.43
N ALA A 156 21.75 8.72 -3.33
CA ALA A 156 20.28 8.89 -3.29
C ALA A 156 19.77 10.04 -4.21
N THR A 157 20.69 10.75 -4.86
CA THR A 157 20.47 11.83 -5.82
C THR A 157 20.57 11.41 -7.27
N LYS A 158 21.01 10.17 -7.58
CA LYS A 158 20.97 9.67 -8.95
C LYS A 158 19.61 9.05 -9.23
N PRO A 159 18.87 9.52 -10.25
CA PRO A 159 17.78 8.74 -10.82
C PRO A 159 18.33 7.36 -11.18
N LEU A 160 17.66 6.29 -10.74
CA LEU A 160 17.91 4.98 -11.35
C LEU A 160 17.66 5.12 -12.86
N PRO A 161 18.42 4.41 -13.72
CA PRO A 161 18.18 4.44 -15.15
C PRO A 161 16.73 4.04 -15.42
N LEU A 162 15.91 5.02 -15.84
CA LEU A 162 14.60 4.81 -16.45
C LEU A 162 14.84 4.03 -17.75
N GLY A 163 14.81 2.71 -17.65
CA GLY A 163 15.31 1.84 -18.72
C GLY A 163 14.99 0.38 -18.46
N GLY A 164 13.69 0.09 -18.34
CA GLY A 164 13.15 -1.26 -18.20
C GLY A 164 11.98 -1.21 -17.25
N ALA A 165 10.75 -1.07 -17.77
CA ALA A 165 9.53 -1.07 -16.98
C ALA A 165 9.53 -2.30 -16.06
N ALA A 166 9.89 -2.10 -14.78
CA ALA A 166 9.78 -3.13 -13.78
C ALA A 166 8.29 -3.43 -13.65
N ARG A 167 7.86 -4.59 -14.19
CA ARG A 167 6.44 -4.95 -14.22
C ARG A 167 5.90 -4.97 -12.78
N PRO A 168 4.70 -4.41 -12.54
CA PRO A 168 4.10 -4.34 -11.21
C PRO A 168 4.00 -5.75 -10.62
N LEU A 169 4.52 -5.93 -9.40
CA LEU A 169 4.58 -7.21 -8.72
C LEU A 169 3.54 -7.27 -7.60
N ALA A 170 2.70 -8.29 -7.66
CA ALA A 170 1.79 -8.70 -6.60
C ALA A 170 2.28 -10.02 -6.01
N TRP A 171 2.39 -10.09 -4.69
CA TRP A 171 2.88 -11.27 -4.00
C TRP A 171 1.92 -11.71 -2.89
N ARG A 172 1.37 -12.93 -2.99
CA ARG A 172 0.50 -13.50 -1.95
C ARG A 172 1.31 -14.16 -0.83
N MET A 173 0.97 -13.82 0.41
CA MET A 173 1.46 -14.43 1.64
C MET A 173 0.38 -15.36 2.23
N ASN A 174 0.68 -16.65 2.33
CA ASN A 174 -0.29 -17.66 2.76
C ASN A 174 -0.34 -17.90 4.27
N SER A 175 0.58 -17.32 5.06
CA SER A 175 0.66 -17.53 6.51
C SER A 175 0.45 -16.24 7.31
N PRO A 176 -0.64 -16.11 8.09
CA PRO A 176 -0.84 -14.99 9.00
C PRO A 176 0.15 -15.12 10.17
N GLY A 177 1.21 -14.29 10.15
CA GLY A 177 2.26 -14.29 11.19
C GLY A 177 3.67 -14.28 10.62
N ASP A 178 3.83 -14.61 9.34
CA ASP A 178 5.11 -14.50 8.66
C ASP A 178 5.28 -13.08 8.12
N TYR A 179 5.51 -12.10 9.01
CA TYR A 179 5.96 -10.76 8.58
C TYR A 179 7.34 -10.81 7.89
N GLY A 180 7.98 -11.99 7.87
CA GLY A 180 9.14 -12.30 7.06
C GLY A 180 8.77 -12.24 5.58
N LEU A 181 8.76 -11.04 5.02
CA LEU A 181 9.20 -10.91 3.63
C LEU A 181 10.55 -11.62 3.58
N VAL A 182 10.60 -12.80 2.95
CA VAL A 182 11.82 -13.60 2.85
C VAL A 182 12.91 -12.67 2.34
N PRO A 183 14.13 -12.63 2.93
CA PRO A 183 15.19 -11.71 2.50
C PRO A 183 15.43 -11.70 0.98
N GLY A 184 15.18 -12.83 0.32
CA GLY A 184 15.24 -12.94 -1.15
C GLY A 184 14.22 -12.08 -1.89
N VAL A 185 13.03 -11.84 -1.35
CA VAL A 185 12.05 -10.94 -1.98
C VAL A 185 12.25 -9.50 -1.55
N LEU A 186 12.70 -9.23 -0.33
CA LEU A 186 13.22 -7.90 0.04
C LEU A 186 14.33 -7.46 -0.94
N ALA A 187 15.20 -8.39 -1.33
CA ALA A 187 16.26 -8.16 -2.32
C ALA A 187 15.72 -8.03 -3.76
N ALA A 188 14.67 -8.78 -4.14
CA ALA A 188 14.08 -8.73 -5.48
C ALA A 188 13.30 -7.44 -5.75
N LEU A 189 12.73 -6.82 -4.72
CA LEU A 189 11.84 -5.67 -4.84
C LEU A 189 12.51 -4.34 -5.20
N ARG A 190 13.85 -4.30 -5.37
CA ARG A 190 14.64 -3.13 -5.84
C ARG A 190 14.02 -1.77 -5.44
N ARG A 191 14.06 -1.45 -4.14
CA ARG A 191 13.59 -0.16 -3.56
C ARG A 191 12.21 0.28 -4.10
N PRO A 192 11.12 -0.41 -3.73
CA PRO A 192 9.80 0.00 -4.17
C PRO A 192 9.47 1.34 -3.53
N ALA A 193 8.95 2.26 -4.34
CA ALA A 193 8.51 3.55 -3.83
C ALA A 193 7.10 3.44 -3.22
N CYS A 194 6.26 2.53 -3.72
CA CYS A 194 4.92 2.27 -3.21
C CYS A 194 4.79 0.82 -2.78
N VAL A 195 4.42 0.59 -1.53
CA VAL A 195 4.11 -0.74 -0.99
C VAL A 195 2.71 -0.74 -0.41
N LEU A 196 1.89 -1.70 -0.83
CA LEU A 196 0.53 -1.93 -0.33
C LEU A 196 0.44 -3.32 0.29
N ALA A 197 -0.35 -3.50 1.34
CA ALA A 197 -0.63 -4.81 1.89
C ALA A 197 -2.02 -4.93 2.50
N GLY A 198 -2.73 -5.99 2.15
CA GLY A 198 -4.13 -6.21 2.53
C GLY A 198 -4.64 -7.54 2.04
N GLY A 199 -5.92 -7.82 2.23
CA GLY A 199 -6.55 -9.07 1.81
C GLY A 199 -6.39 -10.23 2.79
N ALA A 200 -7.12 -11.30 2.54
CA ALA A 200 -7.04 -12.56 3.26
C ALA A 200 -7.17 -13.73 2.26
N PRO A 201 -6.10 -14.51 1.99
CA PRO A 201 -4.71 -14.35 2.46
C PRO A 201 -4.12 -12.98 2.13
N ARG A 202 -3.13 -12.55 2.93
CA ARG A 202 -2.55 -11.21 2.79
C ARG A 202 -1.70 -11.13 1.53
N THR A 203 -1.96 -10.14 0.68
CA THR A 203 -1.18 -9.85 -0.51
C THR A 203 -0.36 -8.58 -0.29
N VAL A 204 0.93 -8.61 -0.65
CA VAL A 204 1.83 -7.46 -0.66
C VAL A 204 2.10 -7.07 -2.10
N LEU A 205 1.93 -5.78 -2.39
CA LEU A 205 2.19 -5.19 -3.71
C LEU A 205 3.36 -4.24 -3.58
N ALA A 206 4.25 -4.25 -4.57
CA ALA A 206 5.42 -3.39 -4.59
C ALA A 206 5.62 -2.80 -5.98
N LEU A 207 5.72 -1.47 -6.02
CA LEU A 207 5.69 -0.68 -7.25
C LEU A 207 6.63 0.52 -7.14
N GLU A 208 6.99 1.09 -8.29
CA GLU A 208 7.76 2.34 -8.37
C GLU A 208 6.90 3.59 -8.11
N LEU A 209 5.58 3.50 -8.25
CA LEU A 209 4.61 4.57 -8.02
C LEU A 209 3.28 3.96 -7.57
N LEU A 210 2.29 4.81 -7.29
CA LEU A 210 0.91 4.33 -7.12
C LEU A 210 0.48 3.50 -8.35
N PRO A 211 -0.29 2.41 -8.14
CA PRO A 211 -0.76 1.60 -9.26
C PRO A 211 -1.63 2.45 -10.18
N GLU A 212 -1.44 2.28 -11.48
CA GLU A 212 -2.32 2.87 -12.49
C GLU A 212 -3.78 2.41 -12.23
N PRO A 213 -4.79 3.25 -12.55
CA PRO A 213 -6.20 2.95 -12.28
C PRO A 213 -6.64 1.56 -12.75
N GLU A 214 -6.15 1.10 -13.90
CA GLU A 214 -6.44 -0.21 -14.48
C GLU A 214 -5.85 -1.35 -13.65
N LEU A 215 -4.64 -1.18 -13.09
CA LEU A 215 -4.04 -2.15 -12.17
C LEU A 215 -4.76 -2.16 -10.82
N ALA A 216 -5.23 -0.99 -10.38
CA ALA A 216 -5.89 -0.81 -9.09
C ALA A 216 -7.24 -1.55 -9.00
N VAL A 217 -7.82 -2.01 -10.12
CA VAL A 217 -9.03 -2.84 -10.13
C VAL A 217 -8.84 -4.12 -9.29
N ALA A 218 -7.63 -4.72 -9.33
CA ALA A 218 -7.30 -5.91 -8.54
C ALA A 218 -7.42 -5.71 -7.03
N LEU A 219 -7.34 -4.46 -6.54
CA LEU A 219 -7.52 -4.13 -5.13
C LEU A 219 -8.95 -4.38 -4.63
N PHE A 220 -9.92 -4.53 -5.56
CA PHE A 220 -11.34 -4.71 -5.27
C PHE A 220 -11.83 -6.15 -5.50
N ASP A 221 -11.18 -6.92 -6.38
CA ASP A 221 -11.64 -8.27 -6.74
C ASP A 221 -10.62 -9.40 -6.50
N ASP A 222 -9.39 -9.08 -6.07
CA ASP A 222 -8.30 -10.04 -5.84
C ASP A 222 -7.86 -10.81 -7.11
N GLN A 223 -8.20 -10.32 -8.32
CA GLN A 223 -7.89 -10.97 -9.61
C GLN A 223 -6.61 -10.40 -10.26
N TRP A 224 -5.49 -10.51 -9.56
CA TRP A 224 -4.20 -9.89 -9.92
C TRP A 224 -3.77 -10.10 -11.37
N ALA A 225 -3.69 -11.37 -11.82
CA ALA A 225 -3.20 -11.69 -13.16
C ALA A 225 -4.14 -11.17 -14.27
N ALA A 226 -5.45 -11.09 -14.00
CA ALA A 226 -6.43 -10.55 -14.95
C ALA A 226 -6.23 -9.06 -15.19
N HIS A 227 -5.77 -8.34 -14.18
CA HIS A 227 -5.50 -6.90 -14.22
C HIS A 227 -4.01 -6.58 -14.48
N GLY A 228 -3.26 -7.48 -15.11
CA GLY A 228 -1.91 -7.20 -15.60
C GLY A 228 -0.77 -7.31 -14.57
N TRP A 229 -1.07 -7.70 -13.32
CA TRP A 229 -0.05 -7.94 -12.32
C TRP A 229 0.75 -9.19 -12.61
N ARG A 230 2.07 -9.15 -12.35
CA ARG A 230 2.82 -10.39 -12.10
C ARG A 230 2.39 -10.87 -10.72
N TYR A 231 1.81 -12.07 -10.66
CA TYR A 231 1.30 -12.64 -9.43
C TYR A 231 2.11 -13.88 -9.05
N GLU A 232 2.71 -13.84 -7.87
CA GLU A 232 3.44 -14.97 -7.30
C GLU A 232 2.76 -15.46 -6.01
N ASP A 233 2.68 -16.78 -5.84
CA ASP A 233 2.11 -17.44 -4.67
C ASP A 233 3.22 -18.17 -3.89
N HIS A 234 3.38 -17.83 -2.61
CA HIS A 234 4.49 -18.27 -1.76
C HIS A 234 4.63 -19.81 -1.64
N ASP A 235 3.54 -20.58 -1.72
CA ASP A 235 3.64 -22.04 -1.62
C ASP A 235 4.12 -22.72 -2.91
N ALA A 236 3.98 -22.05 -4.06
CA ALA A 236 4.49 -22.56 -5.33
C ALA A 236 6.01 -22.40 -5.45
N THR A 237 6.56 -21.29 -4.96
CA THR A 237 8.01 -21.01 -5.01
C THR A 237 8.83 -21.89 -4.05
N ARG A 238 8.25 -22.35 -2.93
CA ARG A 238 8.92 -23.27 -2.00
C ARG A 238 9.02 -24.71 -2.54
N LYS A 239 8.10 -25.14 -3.41
CA LYS A 239 8.15 -26.49 -4.04
C LYS A 239 9.16 -26.59 -5.19
N LEU A 240 9.65 -25.47 -5.71
CA LEU A 240 10.57 -25.40 -6.85
C LEU A 240 12.03 -25.13 -6.47
N ALA A 241 12.34 -24.84 -5.20
CA ALA A 241 13.71 -24.64 -4.75
C ALA A 241 14.21 -25.85 -3.93
N PRO A 242 15.11 -26.70 -4.45
CA PRO A 242 15.94 -27.49 -3.55
C PRO A 242 16.81 -26.52 -2.74
N ALA A 243 16.94 -26.78 -1.44
CA ALA A 243 17.73 -25.98 -0.51
C ALA A 243 19.17 -25.88 -1.02
N GLY A 244 19.54 -24.74 -1.63
CA GLY A 244 20.91 -24.48 -2.09
C GLY A 244 21.10 -23.56 -3.30
N ALA A 245 20.06 -23.16 -4.03
CA ALA A 245 20.24 -22.42 -5.29
C ALA A 245 19.62 -21.01 -5.27
N ILE A 246 19.97 -20.17 -4.28
CA ILE A 246 19.63 -18.73 -4.29
C ILE A 246 20.92 -17.91 -4.36
N ALA A 247 21.77 -18.18 -5.35
CA ALA A 247 22.94 -17.35 -5.65
C ALA A 247 23.54 -17.66 -7.04
N ALA A 248 22.73 -17.86 -8.09
CA ALA A 248 23.30 -18.09 -9.43
C ALA A 248 22.29 -17.91 -10.58
N ASP A 249 21.59 -16.78 -10.70
CA ASP A 249 20.95 -16.48 -12.00
C ASP A 249 20.65 -14.99 -12.27
N LEU A 250 21.49 -14.07 -11.76
CA LEU A 250 21.40 -12.64 -12.09
C LEU A 250 22.59 -12.11 -12.89
N THR A 251 23.47 -12.98 -13.40
CA THR A 251 24.68 -12.60 -14.16
C THR A 251 24.89 -13.41 -15.44
N ARG A 252 23.85 -14.03 -16.01
CA ARG A 252 24.00 -14.72 -17.29
C ARG A 252 24.04 -13.68 -18.44
N PRO A 253 25.11 -13.62 -19.27
CA PRO A 253 25.15 -12.69 -20.40
C PRO A 253 24.12 -13.09 -21.45
N LEU A 254 23.59 -12.10 -22.18
CA LEU A 254 22.73 -12.33 -23.35
C LEU A 254 23.49 -13.12 -24.43
N PRO A 255 22.89 -14.13 -25.07
CA PRO A 255 23.51 -14.80 -26.20
C PRO A 255 23.42 -13.86 -27.41
N GLY A 256 24.54 -13.25 -27.79
CA GLY A 256 24.56 -12.38 -28.97
C GLY A 256 25.83 -11.59 -29.25
N ASP A 257 26.79 -11.46 -28.32
CA ASP A 257 28.06 -10.77 -28.59
C ASP A 257 29.25 -11.73 -28.46
N THR A 258 29.59 -12.39 -29.57
CA THR A 258 30.97 -12.73 -29.90
C THR A 258 31.14 -12.59 -31.40
N GLY A 259 32.04 -11.67 -31.77
CA GLY A 259 32.81 -11.51 -33.02
C GLY A 259 32.47 -12.34 -34.24
#